data_AF-A0A933H992-F1
#
_entry.id   AF-A0A933H992-F1
#
_cell.length_a   1.000
_cell.length_b   1.000
_cell.length_c   1.000
_cell.angle_alpha   90.00
_cell.angle_beta   90.00
_cell.angle_gamma   90.00
#
_symmetry.space_group_name_H-M   'P 1'
#
loop_
_entity.id
_entity.type
_entity.pdbx_description
1 polymer ?
#
loop_
_entity_poly.entity_id
_entity_poly.type
_entity_poly.pdbx_seq_one_letter_code
_entity_poly.pdbx_strand_id
1 'polypeptide(L)'
;MPSLSPDEIVALTKKHNFFSWSAQDSVNPIPMAKGKGIYFWDAHGKRYLDLNSQLMCVNIGHGDERVIEAIKKQADELVYAGPSMASE
;
A
#
# COMPACT_ATOMS: atom_id res chain seq x y z
N MET A 1 -3.15 15.88 10.76
CA MET A 1 -4.57 15.52 10.58
C MET A 1 -4.91 14.39 11.54
N PRO A 2 -6.12 14.34 12.11
CA PRO A 2 -6.56 13.19 12.92
C PRO A 2 -6.60 11.91 12.07
N SER A 3 -6.40 10.75 12.69
CA SER A 3 -6.52 9.44 12.04
C SER A 3 -7.98 9.15 11.71
N LEU A 4 -8.26 8.71 10.48
CA LEU A 4 -9.60 8.29 10.06
C LEU A 4 -9.98 6.96 10.71
N SER A 5 -11.27 6.78 10.99
CA SER A 5 -11.84 5.47 11.32
C SER A 5 -11.85 4.54 10.09
N PRO A 6 -11.89 3.21 10.29
CA PRO A 6 -11.98 2.26 9.18
C PRO A 6 -13.15 2.52 8.22
N ASP A 7 -14.31 2.88 8.75
CA ASP A 7 -15.51 3.14 7.95
C ASP A 7 -15.37 4.43 7.14
N GLU A 8 -14.74 5.47 7.71
CA GLU A 8 -14.42 6.71 6.98
C GLU A 8 -13.43 6.45 5.83
N ILE A 9 -12.42 5.58 6.03
CA ILE A 9 -11.50 5.17 4.97
C ILE A 9 -12.28 4.58 3.79
N VAL A 10 -13.19 3.63 4.05
CA VAL A 10 -14.01 2.99 3.00
C VAL A 10 -14.93 4.00 2.33
N ALA A 11 -15.65 4.82 3.12
CA ALA A 11 -16.61 5.78 2.60
C ALA A 11 -15.97 6.84 1.69
N LEU A 12 -14.84 7.42 2.14
CA LEU A 12 -14.10 8.41 1.34
C LEU A 12 -13.50 7.77 0.09
N THR A 13 -12.98 6.54 0.18
CA THR A 13 -12.45 5.82 -0.98
C THR A 13 -13.53 5.59 -2.02
N LYS A 14 -14.73 5.12 -1.63
CA LYS A 14 -15.86 4.94 -2.57
C LYS A 14 -16.34 6.25 -3.19
N LYS A 15 -16.24 7.37 -2.47
CA LYS A 15 -16.67 8.69 -2.95
C LYS A 15 -15.68 9.31 -3.95
N HIS A 16 -14.39 9.07 -3.78
CA HIS A 16 -13.34 9.83 -4.46
C HIS A 16 -12.44 9.02 -5.40
N ASN A 17 -12.43 7.68 -5.30
CA ASN A 17 -11.59 6.83 -6.15
C ASN A 17 -12.41 6.11 -7.22
N PHE A 18 -11.77 5.84 -8.35
CA PHE A 18 -12.30 4.99 -9.40
C PHE A 18 -11.62 3.61 -9.35
N PHE A 19 -12.41 2.56 -9.12
CA PHE A 19 -11.90 1.19 -9.02
C PHE A 19 -11.75 0.55 -10.39
N SER A 20 -10.62 -0.13 -10.60
CA SER A 20 -10.37 -0.95 -11.79
C SER A 20 -11.29 -2.17 -11.83
N TRP A 21 -11.76 -2.54 -13.02
CA TRP A 21 -12.45 -3.81 -13.29
C TRP A 21 -13.73 -4.07 -12.46
N SER A 22 -14.42 -3.02 -12.03
CA SER A 22 -15.66 -3.15 -11.25
C SER A 22 -16.60 -1.97 -11.50
N ALA A 23 -17.92 -2.21 -11.39
CA ALA A 23 -18.88 -1.13 -11.29
C ALA A 23 -18.70 -0.42 -9.93
N GLN A 24 -18.76 0.91 -9.90
CA GLN A 24 -18.37 1.67 -8.72
C GLN A 24 -19.30 1.44 -7.52
N ASP A 25 -20.60 1.21 -7.76
CA ASP A 25 -21.56 0.94 -6.68
C ASP A 25 -21.36 -0.44 -6.02
N SER A 26 -20.79 -1.41 -6.74
CA SER A 26 -20.63 -2.78 -6.26
C SER A 26 -19.36 -3.05 -5.47
N VAL A 27 -18.45 -2.07 -5.35
CA VAL A 27 -17.18 -2.28 -4.65
C VAL A 27 -17.36 -2.29 -3.13
N ASN A 28 -16.63 -3.21 -2.49
CA ASN A 28 -16.51 -3.31 -1.03
C ASN A 28 -15.02 -3.46 -0.65
N PRO A 29 -14.25 -2.36 -0.65
CA PRO A 29 -12.81 -2.41 -0.43
C PRO A 29 -12.48 -2.76 1.02
N ILE A 30 -11.42 -3.53 1.22
CA ILE A 30 -10.84 -3.80 2.55
C ILE A 30 -10.00 -2.56 2.95
N PRO A 31 -10.24 -1.93 4.11
CA PRO A 31 -9.40 -0.83 4.58
C PRO A 31 -8.06 -1.36 5.11
N MET A 32 -7.18 -1.81 4.22
CA MET A 32 -5.87 -2.37 4.58
C MET A 32 -4.99 -1.31 5.29
N ALA A 33 -4.46 -1.65 6.47
CA ALA A 33 -3.74 -0.71 7.33
C ALA A 33 -2.28 -1.08 7.56
N LYS A 34 -1.91 -2.37 7.49
CA LYS A 34 -0.54 -2.85 7.74
C LYS A 34 -0.24 -4.12 6.95
N GLY A 35 1.03 -4.32 6.57
CA GLY A 35 1.54 -5.59 6.04
C GLY A 35 2.88 -5.97 6.69
N LYS A 36 3.11 -7.27 6.90
CA LYS A 36 4.41 -7.84 7.34
C LYS A 36 4.53 -9.31 6.91
N GLY A 37 5.61 -9.64 6.22
CA GLY A 37 5.85 -11.00 5.71
C GLY A 37 4.71 -11.44 4.80
N ILE A 38 4.14 -12.61 5.05
CA ILE A 38 3.02 -13.17 4.26
C ILE A 38 1.64 -12.68 4.73
N TYR A 39 1.56 -11.71 5.64
CA TYR A 39 0.30 -11.25 6.22
C TYR A 39 0.04 -9.76 5.99
N PHE A 40 -1.24 -9.40 5.95
CA PHE A 40 -1.70 -8.02 6.12
C PHE A 40 -2.85 -7.92 7.13
N TRP A 41 -3.13 -6.71 7.59
CA TRP A 41 -4.19 -6.39 8.54
C TRP A 41 -5.06 -5.27 7.98
N ASP A 42 -6.37 -5.37 8.18
CA ASP A 42 -7.27 -4.24 7.98
C ASP A 42 -7.25 -3.27 9.17
N ALA A 43 -7.87 -2.11 9.00
CA ALA A 43 -7.97 -1.07 10.01
C ALA A 43 -8.87 -1.47 11.20
N HIS A 44 -9.62 -2.57 11.11
CA HIS A 44 -10.35 -3.18 12.23
C HIS A 44 -9.48 -4.18 13.01
N GLY A 45 -8.24 -4.43 12.57
CA GLY A 45 -7.30 -5.35 13.20
C GLY A 45 -7.41 -6.81 12.73
N LYS A 46 -8.29 -7.13 11.77
CA LYS A 46 -8.39 -8.49 11.22
C LYS A 46 -7.15 -8.78 10.38
N ARG A 47 -6.55 -9.95 10.62
CA ARG A 47 -5.38 -10.44 9.90
C ARG A 47 -5.76 -11.35 8.74
N TYR A 48 -5.07 -11.19 7.63
CA TYR A 48 -5.24 -11.93 6.38
C TYR A 48 -3.92 -12.57 5.99
N LEU A 49 -3.95 -13.85 5.62
CA LEU A 49 -2.84 -14.52 4.94
C LEU A 49 -2.91 -14.16 3.45
N ASP A 50 -1.86 -13.54 2.92
CA ASP A 50 -1.77 -13.18 1.51
C ASP A 50 -1.26 -14.36 0.70
N LEU A 51 -2.20 -15.19 0.23
CA LEU A 51 -1.89 -16.39 -0.54
C LEU A 51 -1.58 -16.11 -2.02
N ASN A 52 -1.67 -14.84 -2.46
CA ASN A 52 -1.52 -14.46 -3.86
C ASN A 52 -0.43 -13.40 -4.09
N SER A 53 0.29 -12.99 -3.03
CA SER A 53 1.25 -11.89 -3.07
C SER A 53 0.64 -10.61 -3.65
N GLN A 54 -0.57 -10.25 -3.19
CA GLN A 54 -1.46 -9.25 -3.79
C GLN A 54 -1.78 -9.58 -5.25
N LEU A 55 -1.36 -8.71 -6.18
CA LEU A 55 -1.45 -8.95 -7.63
C LEU A 55 -0.19 -9.68 -8.12
N MET A 56 0.19 -10.76 -7.43
CA MET A 56 1.37 -11.58 -7.76
C MET A 56 2.69 -10.78 -7.80
N CYS A 57 2.82 -9.73 -6.99
CA CYS A 57 3.94 -8.80 -7.04
C CYS A 57 4.71 -8.64 -5.72
N VAL A 58 4.14 -9.06 -4.59
CA VAL A 58 4.77 -8.93 -3.26
C VAL A 58 5.68 -10.14 -2.98
N ASN A 59 6.68 -10.37 -3.83
CA ASN A 59 7.45 -11.63 -3.87
C ASN A 59 8.32 -11.88 -2.63
N ILE A 60 8.81 -10.82 -1.97
CA ILE A 60 9.62 -10.91 -0.75
C ILE A 60 8.80 -10.68 0.54
N GLY A 61 7.47 -10.67 0.42
CA GLY A 61 6.56 -10.35 1.51
C GLY A 61 6.40 -8.85 1.76
N HIS A 62 5.38 -8.51 2.54
CA HIS A 62 5.06 -7.14 2.92
C HIS A 62 6.07 -6.60 3.93
N GLY A 63 6.45 -5.33 3.81
CA GLY A 63 7.23 -4.63 4.84
C GLY A 63 8.63 -5.23 5.10
N ASP A 64 9.34 -5.60 4.04
CA ASP A 64 10.76 -5.98 4.12
C ASP A 64 11.60 -4.77 4.56
N GLU A 65 12.27 -4.89 5.71
CA GLU A 65 13.02 -3.79 6.33
C GLU A 65 14.21 -3.35 5.48
N ARG A 66 14.82 -4.24 4.71
CA ARG A 66 15.95 -3.88 3.85
C ARG A 66 15.51 -2.96 2.73
N VAL A 67 14.34 -3.20 2.15
CA VAL A 67 13.76 -2.35 1.10
C VAL A 67 13.30 -1.01 1.67
N ILE A 68 12.64 -1.03 2.84
CA ILE A 68 12.19 0.20 3.49
C ILE A 68 13.37 1.12 3.81
N GLU A 69 14.45 0.59 4.41
CA GLU A 69 15.62 1.39 4.75
C GLU A 69 16.37 1.87 3.51
N ALA A 70 16.45 1.07 2.44
CA ALA A 70 17.02 1.50 1.16
C ALA A 70 16.22 2.67 0.54
N ILE A 71 14.88 2.61 0.55
CA ILE A 71 14.02 3.71 0.06
C ILE A 71 14.23 4.96 0.90
N LYS A 72 14.23 4.85 2.23
CA LYS A 72 14.43 5.99 3.14
C LYS A 72 15.77 6.67 2.90
N LYS A 73 16.85 5.88 2.84
CA LYS A 73 18.19 6.40 2.57
C LYS A 73 18.23 7.15 1.23
N GLN A 74 17.72 6.56 0.15
CA GLN A 74 17.73 7.22 -1.16
C GLN A 74 16.85 8.48 -1.17
N ALA A 75 15.76 8.49 -0.41
CA ALA A 75 14.88 9.66 -0.32
C ALA A 75 15.57 10.87 0.37
N ASP A 76 16.46 10.61 1.34
CA ASP A 76 17.28 11.65 1.98
C ASP A 76 18.43 12.13 1.08
N GLU A 77 18.93 11.28 0.17
CA GLU A 77 20.04 11.57 -0.74
C GLU A 77 19.59 12.22 -2.05
N LEU A 78 18.80 11.51 -2.87
CA LEU A 78 18.34 11.96 -4.19
C LEU A 78 17.10 11.17 -4.65
N VAL A 79 15.93 11.79 -4.55
CA VAL A 79 14.63 11.16 -4.90
C VAL A 79 14.45 10.94 -6.40
N TYR A 80 15.06 11.78 -7.25
CA TYR A 80 14.92 11.69 -8.70
C TYR A 80 16.11 12.30 -9.42
N ALA A 81 16.56 11.61 -10.46
CA ALA A 81 17.49 12.12 -11.46
C ALA A 81 16.86 11.95 -12.86
N GLY A 82 16.94 13.00 -13.68
CA GLY A 82 16.51 12.93 -15.07
C GLY A 82 17.42 12.02 -15.90
N PRO A 83 16.95 11.43 -17.01
CA PRO A 83 17.74 10.46 -17.79
C PRO A 83 19.09 10.96 -18.32
N SER A 84 19.27 12.27 -18.48
CA SER A 84 20.53 12.88 -18.94
C SER A 84 21.50 13.24 -17.81
N MET A 85 21.14 13.02 -16.56
CA MET A 85 21.96 13.35 -15.39
C MET A 85 22.84 12.15 -15.01
N ALA A 86 24.07 12.43 -14.57
CA ALA A 86 24.91 11.43 -13.91
C ALA A 86 24.72 11.57 -12.39
N SER A 87 24.39 10.47 -11.70
CA SER A 87 24.35 10.38 -10.24
C SER A 87 25.14 9.16 -9.79
N GLU A 88 25.64 9.19 -8.56
CA GLU A 88 26.18 8.01 -7.88
C GLU A 88 25.08 7.06 -7.39
#